data_AF-A0A962M5F7-F1
#
_entry.id   AF-A0A962M5F7-F1
#
_cell.length_a   1.000
_cell.length_b   1.000
_cell.length_c   1.000
_cell.angle_alpha   90.00
_cell.angle_beta   90.00
_cell.angle_gamma   90.00
#
_symmetry.space_group_name_H-M   'P 1'
#
loop_
_entity.id
_entity.type
_entity.pdbx_description
1 polymer ?
#
loop_
_entity_poly.entity_id
_entity_poly.type
_entity_poly.pdbx_seq_one_letter_code
_entity_poly.pdbx_strand_id
1 'polypeptide(L)'
;LRAEARMKFLYGDVIEELLLFLAEAAGHTVELVQQQVEVEGVKGHWDAVIDGMVVDAKSASSYSFKKFLEGNLVNDDPFGYVGQIQTYLEAAQDIPEVTIKDRCAFLVMDKTLGHICLDIHKRVEFDVKAITRNKKDIINSLDIPNRAFEPVPEGKSGNMKLGMQCSYCNMKYACWPKLRTFIYSSGPVYLTEVYKEPSVPEVQREEIFKDV
;
A
#
# COMPACT_ATOMS: atom_id res chain seq x y z
N LEU A 1 8.75 -13.42 -9.21
CA LEU A 1 8.44 -13.46 -7.76
C LEU A 1 8.98 -14.75 -7.15
N ARG A 2 9.74 -14.64 -6.06
CA ARG A 2 10.20 -15.79 -5.23
C ARG A 2 8.99 -16.53 -4.63
N ALA A 3 9.18 -17.79 -4.25
CA ALA A 3 8.09 -18.66 -3.78
C ALA A 3 7.37 -18.08 -2.55
N GLU A 4 8.12 -17.48 -1.63
CA GLU A 4 7.59 -16.89 -0.39
C GLU A 4 6.71 -15.68 -0.69
N ALA A 5 7.02 -14.90 -1.73
CA ALA A 5 6.19 -13.79 -2.16
C ALA A 5 4.87 -14.28 -2.76
N ARG A 6 4.90 -15.34 -3.59
CA ARG A 6 3.70 -15.97 -4.14
C ARG A 6 2.78 -16.48 -3.02
N MET A 7 3.35 -17.11 -1.99
CA MET A 7 2.57 -17.50 -0.82
C MET A 7 1.92 -16.31 -0.13
N LYS A 8 2.65 -15.21 0.07
CA LYS A 8 2.06 -14.02 0.70
C LYS A 8 0.86 -13.48 -0.06
N PHE A 9 0.88 -13.51 -1.40
CA PHE A 9 -0.27 -13.12 -2.23
C PHE A 9 -1.42 -14.10 -2.09
N LEU A 10 -1.17 -15.41 -2.22
CA LEU A 10 -2.21 -16.43 -2.06
C LEU A 10 -2.87 -16.38 -0.67
N TYR A 11 -2.12 -16.11 0.41
CA TYR A 11 -2.73 -15.90 1.73
C TYR A 11 -3.63 -14.66 1.78
N GLY A 12 -3.30 -13.61 1.02
CA GLY A 12 -4.15 -12.44 0.87
C GLY A 12 -5.47 -12.82 0.20
N ASP A 13 -5.39 -13.48 -0.96
CA ASP A 13 -6.55 -13.91 -1.75
C ASP A 13 -7.50 -14.81 -0.94
N VAL A 14 -6.94 -15.78 -0.19
CA VAL A 14 -7.76 -16.66 0.66
C VAL A 14 -8.45 -15.90 1.80
N ILE A 15 -7.79 -14.90 2.37
CA ILE A 15 -8.37 -14.09 3.46
C ILE A 15 -9.45 -13.15 2.92
N GLU A 16 -9.25 -12.59 1.73
CA GLU A 16 -10.28 -11.80 1.04
C GLU A 16 -11.56 -12.61 0.84
N GLU A 17 -11.46 -13.79 0.20
CA GLU A 17 -12.60 -14.67 -0.01
C GLU A 17 -13.28 -15.08 1.30
N LEU A 18 -12.48 -15.36 2.35
CA LEU A 18 -13.02 -15.64 3.68
C LEU A 18 -13.79 -14.44 4.27
N LEU A 19 -13.27 -13.22 4.13
CA LEU A 19 -13.92 -12.03 4.65
C LEU A 19 -15.24 -11.73 3.93
N LEU A 20 -15.27 -11.86 2.60
CA LEU A 20 -16.47 -11.68 1.80
C LEU A 20 -17.52 -12.74 2.15
N PHE A 21 -17.12 -14.01 2.24
CA PHE A 21 -17.99 -15.10 2.68
C PHE A 21 -18.56 -14.85 4.08
N LEU A 22 -17.74 -14.39 5.03
CA LEU A 22 -18.21 -14.08 6.38
C LEU A 22 -19.20 -12.90 6.41
N ALA A 23 -19.02 -11.91 5.54
CA ALA A 23 -19.97 -10.80 5.40
C ALA A 23 -21.34 -11.30 4.89
N GLU A 24 -21.34 -12.13 3.84
CA GLU A 24 -22.58 -12.76 3.34
C GLU A 24 -23.25 -13.64 4.41
N ALA A 25 -22.47 -14.49 5.09
CA ALA A 25 -22.97 -15.38 6.13
C ALA A 25 -23.54 -14.61 7.34
N ALA A 26 -23.05 -13.40 7.61
CA ALA A 26 -23.58 -12.50 8.63
C ALA A 26 -24.87 -11.77 8.19
N GLY A 27 -25.30 -11.94 6.94
CA GLY A 27 -26.54 -11.38 6.39
C GLY A 27 -26.37 -10.05 5.65
N HIS A 28 -25.13 -9.66 5.34
CA HIS A 28 -24.85 -8.50 4.49
C HIS A 28 -24.99 -8.87 3.02
N THR A 29 -25.36 -7.90 2.20
CA THR A 29 -25.36 -8.08 0.74
C THR A 29 -23.95 -7.88 0.22
N VAL A 30 -23.41 -8.84 -0.52
CA VAL A 30 -22.11 -8.75 -1.20
C VAL A 30 -22.33 -8.89 -2.70
N GLU A 31 -21.98 -7.85 -3.45
CA GLU A 31 -22.25 -7.73 -4.89
C GLU A 31 -21.01 -7.22 -5.62
N LEU A 32 -21.02 -7.35 -6.95
CA LEU A 32 -19.99 -6.80 -7.84
C LEU A 32 -18.55 -7.24 -7.48
N VAL A 33 -18.41 -8.47 -6.97
CA VAL A 33 -17.14 -9.05 -6.53
C VAL A 33 -16.13 -9.05 -7.68
N GLN A 34 -14.91 -8.57 -7.42
CA GLN A 34 -13.80 -8.50 -8.39
C GLN A 34 -14.12 -7.74 -9.70
N GLN A 35 -15.13 -6.86 -9.70
CA GLN A 35 -15.52 -6.13 -10.89
C GLN A 35 -14.40 -5.19 -11.37
N GLN A 36 -14.15 -5.24 -12.67
CA GLN A 36 -13.23 -4.31 -13.32
C GLN A 36 -13.87 -2.93 -13.42
N VAL A 37 -13.12 -1.91 -13.03
CA VAL A 37 -13.47 -0.50 -13.16
C VAL A 37 -12.36 0.27 -13.84
N GLU A 38 -12.66 1.48 -14.32
CA GLU A 38 -11.71 2.30 -15.07
C GLU A 38 -11.79 3.76 -14.65
N VAL A 39 -10.62 4.38 -14.46
CA VAL A 39 -10.47 5.83 -14.26
C VAL A 39 -9.38 6.33 -15.19
N GLU A 40 -9.69 7.29 -16.06
CA GLU A 40 -8.73 7.90 -17.00
C GLU A 40 -7.95 6.87 -17.85
N GLY A 41 -8.61 5.78 -18.27
CA GLY A 41 -7.99 4.69 -19.04
C GLY A 41 -7.13 3.73 -18.22
N VAL A 42 -7.07 3.88 -16.90
CA VAL A 42 -6.39 2.95 -15.99
C VAL A 42 -7.42 2.00 -15.39
N LYS A 43 -7.25 0.70 -15.67
CA LYS A 43 -8.10 -0.36 -15.15
C LYS A 43 -7.69 -0.76 -13.75
N GLY A 44 -8.67 -1.07 -12.91
CA GLY A 44 -8.49 -1.66 -11.59
C GLY A 44 -9.60 -2.67 -11.31
N HIS A 45 -9.41 -3.49 -10.28
CA HIS A 45 -10.41 -4.41 -9.75
C HIS A 45 -10.56 -4.09 -8.28
N TRP A 46 -11.77 -3.73 -7.86
CA TRP A 46 -12.09 -3.67 -6.43
C TRP A 46 -12.48 -5.05 -5.93
N ASP A 47 -12.58 -5.22 -4.62
CA ASP A 47 -12.90 -6.54 -4.07
C ASP A 47 -14.40 -6.79 -4.07
N ALA A 48 -15.21 -5.87 -3.52
CA ALA A 48 -16.66 -5.99 -3.54
C ALA A 48 -17.41 -4.68 -3.28
N VAL A 49 -18.72 -4.74 -3.48
CA VAL A 49 -19.69 -3.79 -2.94
C VAL A 49 -20.46 -4.50 -1.83
N ILE A 50 -20.35 -4.00 -0.59
CA ILE A 50 -21.02 -4.56 0.58
C ILE A 50 -22.05 -3.56 1.10
N ASP A 51 -23.31 -3.95 1.19
CA ASP A 51 -24.45 -3.10 1.55
C ASP A 51 -24.47 -1.77 0.77
N GLY A 52 -24.14 -1.82 -0.52
CA GLY A 52 -24.10 -0.66 -1.41
C GLY A 52 -22.88 0.25 -1.27
N MET A 53 -21.90 -0.10 -0.43
CA MET A 53 -20.63 0.63 -0.27
C MET A 53 -19.48 -0.11 -0.95
N VAL A 54 -18.59 0.63 -1.61
CA VAL A 54 -17.31 0.05 -2.11
C VAL A 54 -16.46 -0.38 -0.92
N VAL A 55 -16.10 -1.65 -0.88
CA VAL A 55 -15.26 -2.24 0.17
C VAL A 55 -14.07 -2.97 -0.44
N ASP A 56 -12.91 -2.75 0.16
CA ASP A 56 -11.66 -3.42 -0.17
C ASP A 56 -11.20 -4.24 1.04
N ALA A 57 -10.92 -5.52 0.84
CA ALA A 57 -10.53 -6.46 1.87
C ALA A 57 -9.02 -6.43 2.08
N LYS A 58 -8.58 -6.36 3.34
CA LYS A 58 -7.14 -6.33 3.67
C LYS A 58 -6.78 -7.42 4.67
N SER A 59 -5.66 -8.10 4.41
CA SER A 59 -4.98 -8.94 5.41
C SER A 59 -3.79 -8.20 6.01
N ALA A 60 -3.84 -7.96 7.32
CA ALA A 60 -2.85 -7.17 8.03
C ALA A 60 -2.12 -7.99 9.10
N SER A 61 -0.85 -7.64 9.38
CA SER A 61 -0.21 -8.07 10.63
C SER A 61 -0.83 -7.32 11.81
N SER A 62 -0.70 -7.82 13.05
CA SER A 62 -1.23 -7.10 14.22
C SER A 62 -0.68 -5.68 14.36
N TYR A 63 0.54 -5.41 13.89
CA TYR A 63 1.10 -4.06 13.87
C TYR A 63 0.39 -3.15 12.87
N SER A 64 0.19 -3.63 11.63
CA SER A 64 -0.49 -2.87 10.57
C SER A 64 -1.98 -2.72 10.86
N PHE A 65 -2.62 -3.74 11.44
CA PHE A 65 -4.03 -3.79 11.79
C PHE A 65 -4.44 -2.63 12.71
N LYS A 66 -3.58 -2.27 13.66
CA LYS A 66 -3.82 -1.13 14.57
C LYS A 66 -4.12 0.18 13.83
N LYS A 67 -3.46 0.43 12.70
CA LYS A 67 -3.69 1.66 11.91
C LYS A 67 -5.10 1.74 11.37
N PHE A 68 -5.66 0.61 10.93
CA PHE A 68 -7.05 0.52 10.46
C PHE A 68 -8.02 0.62 11.64
N LEU A 69 -7.75 -0.11 12.73
CA LEU A 69 -8.59 -0.10 13.93
C LEU A 69 -8.69 1.31 14.56
N GLU A 70 -7.59 2.06 14.57
CA GLU A 70 -7.51 3.41 15.13
C GLU A 70 -7.89 4.52 14.12
N GLY A 71 -8.19 4.17 12.86
CA GLY A 71 -8.51 5.13 11.79
C GLY A 71 -7.35 6.06 11.41
N ASN A 72 -6.11 5.68 11.70
CA ASN A 72 -4.92 6.52 11.49
C ASN A 72 -4.29 6.36 10.10
N LEU A 73 -4.90 5.55 9.22
CA LEU A 73 -4.39 5.30 7.87
C LEU A 73 -4.22 6.60 7.08
N VAL A 74 -5.14 7.56 7.22
CA VAL A 74 -5.09 8.86 6.51
C VAL A 74 -3.82 9.65 6.78
N ASN A 75 -3.23 9.51 7.96
CA ASN A 75 -2.02 10.25 8.35
C ASN A 75 -0.72 9.48 8.06
N ASP A 76 -0.78 8.16 7.90
CA ASP A 76 0.38 7.28 7.76
C ASP A 76 0.10 6.16 6.76
N ASP A 77 -0.05 6.57 5.49
CA ASP A 77 -0.27 5.72 4.32
C ASP A 77 0.96 5.67 3.39
N PRO A 78 2.06 5.00 3.80
CA PRO A 78 3.28 4.94 3.01
C PRO A 78 3.14 4.12 1.71
N PHE A 79 2.04 3.39 1.54
CA PHE A 79 1.80 2.52 0.38
C PHE A 79 0.66 3.00 -0.53
N GLY A 80 -0.08 4.04 -0.15
CA GLY A 80 -1.09 4.68 -0.99
C GLY A 80 -2.45 3.99 -1.00
N TYR A 81 -2.82 3.27 0.06
CA TYR A 81 -4.13 2.62 0.21
C TYR A 81 -5.29 3.61 0.11
N VAL A 82 -5.19 4.79 0.72
CA VAL A 82 -6.24 5.81 0.66
C VAL A 82 -6.43 6.27 -0.79
N GLY A 83 -5.34 6.51 -1.52
CA GLY A 83 -5.42 6.85 -2.93
C GLY A 83 -6.07 5.74 -3.78
N GLN A 84 -5.76 4.48 -3.48
CA GLN A 84 -6.34 3.32 -4.16
C GLN A 84 -7.86 3.26 -3.98
N ILE A 85 -8.35 3.20 -2.74
CA ILE A 85 -9.79 3.03 -2.49
C ILE A 85 -10.62 4.25 -2.94
N GLN A 86 -10.05 5.47 -2.88
CA GLN A 86 -10.69 6.67 -3.42
C GLN A 86 -10.77 6.62 -4.95
N THR A 87 -9.84 5.95 -5.63
CA THR A 87 -9.92 5.70 -7.07
C THR A 87 -11.08 4.76 -7.40
N TYR A 88 -11.31 3.73 -6.59
CA TYR A 88 -12.48 2.87 -6.73
C TYR A 88 -13.78 3.61 -6.46
N LEU A 89 -13.84 4.45 -5.42
CA LEU A 89 -15.01 5.28 -5.14
C LEU A 89 -15.32 6.28 -6.27
N GLU A 90 -14.29 6.86 -6.89
CA GLU A 90 -14.45 7.72 -8.07
C GLU A 90 -14.98 6.95 -9.28
N ALA A 91 -14.47 5.74 -9.53
CA ALA A 91 -14.96 4.88 -10.61
C ALA A 91 -16.39 4.39 -10.37
N ALA A 92 -16.79 4.27 -9.11
CA ALA A 92 -18.10 3.78 -8.72
C ALA A 92 -19.24 4.76 -8.96
N GLN A 93 -18.98 6.05 -9.23
CA GLN A 93 -20.01 7.10 -9.14
C GLN A 93 -21.24 6.86 -10.04
N ASP A 94 -21.05 6.25 -11.21
CA ASP A 94 -22.13 5.98 -12.17
C ASP A 94 -22.70 4.55 -12.08
N ILE A 95 -22.24 3.74 -11.11
CA ILE A 95 -22.67 2.33 -10.95
C ILE A 95 -23.92 2.26 -10.05
N PRO A 96 -25.09 1.80 -10.54
CA PRO A 96 -26.36 1.86 -9.79
C PRO A 96 -26.38 1.09 -8.46
N GLU A 97 -25.71 -0.06 -8.41
CA GLU A 97 -25.67 -0.97 -7.26
C GLU A 97 -24.88 -0.35 -6.09
N VAL A 98 -23.93 0.55 -6.38
CA VAL A 98 -23.22 1.31 -5.34
C VAL A 98 -24.11 2.47 -4.90
N THR A 99 -24.90 2.28 -3.86
CA THR A 99 -25.80 3.31 -3.34
C THR A 99 -25.11 4.31 -2.40
N ILE A 100 -23.98 3.94 -1.80
CA ILE A 100 -23.17 4.80 -0.92
C ILE A 100 -22.00 5.38 -1.71
N LYS A 101 -22.09 6.67 -2.05
CA LYS A 101 -21.15 7.36 -2.97
C LYS A 101 -20.20 8.35 -2.28
N ASP A 102 -20.43 8.64 -1.01
CA ASP A 102 -19.71 9.66 -0.23
C ASP A 102 -18.66 9.06 0.72
N ARG A 103 -18.53 7.73 0.74
CA ARG A 103 -17.58 6.97 1.55
C ARG A 103 -17.32 5.58 0.99
N CYS A 104 -16.22 4.98 1.43
CA CYS A 104 -15.76 3.64 1.12
C CYS A 104 -15.14 3.03 2.38
N ALA A 105 -14.84 1.73 2.40
CA ALA A 105 -14.24 1.12 3.58
C ALA A 105 -13.21 0.02 3.29
N PHE A 106 -12.29 -0.18 4.22
CA PHE A 106 -11.48 -1.38 4.28
C PHE A 106 -12.08 -2.38 5.26
N LEU A 107 -12.34 -3.60 4.81
CA LEU A 107 -12.67 -4.73 5.68
C LEU A 107 -11.39 -5.50 5.99
N VAL A 108 -10.90 -5.42 7.22
CA VAL A 108 -9.53 -5.82 7.55
C VAL A 108 -9.54 -6.98 8.53
N MET A 109 -8.75 -8.01 8.24
CA MET A 109 -8.43 -9.10 9.18
C MET A 109 -7.00 -8.98 9.69
N ASP A 110 -6.81 -9.02 11.01
CA ASP A 110 -5.53 -9.38 11.62
C ASP A 110 -5.28 -10.87 11.41
N LYS A 111 -4.43 -11.19 10.44
CA LYS A 111 -4.11 -12.60 10.09
C LYS A 111 -3.31 -13.34 11.16
N THR A 112 -2.87 -12.65 12.21
CA THR A 112 -2.09 -13.21 13.31
C THR A 112 -2.99 -13.65 14.45
N LEU A 113 -4.01 -12.85 14.78
CA LEU A 113 -4.85 -13.02 15.96
C LEU A 113 -6.34 -13.25 15.64
N GLY A 114 -6.75 -13.10 14.38
CA GLY A 114 -8.12 -13.34 13.91
C GLY A 114 -9.10 -12.20 14.22
N HIS A 115 -8.63 -11.01 14.57
CA HIS A 115 -9.49 -9.84 14.75
C HIS A 115 -9.95 -9.30 13.40
N ILE A 116 -11.17 -8.75 13.35
CA ILE A 116 -11.74 -8.11 12.17
C ILE A 116 -12.16 -6.69 12.54
N CYS A 117 -11.89 -5.71 11.68
CA CYS A 117 -12.44 -4.37 11.80
C CYS A 117 -12.88 -3.82 10.45
N LEU A 118 -13.78 -2.83 10.50
CA LEU A 118 -14.19 -2.04 9.35
C LEU A 118 -13.64 -0.62 9.53
N ASP A 119 -12.83 -0.15 8.59
CA ASP A 119 -12.24 1.18 8.59
C ASP A 119 -12.87 2.02 7.47
N ILE A 120 -13.70 2.99 7.83
CA ILE A 120 -14.54 3.76 6.90
C ILE A 120 -13.88 5.10 6.57
N HIS A 121 -13.73 5.37 5.27
CA HIS A 121 -13.11 6.58 4.74
C HIS A 121 -14.14 7.42 3.98
N LYS A 122 -14.26 8.70 4.35
CA LYS A 122 -15.06 9.67 3.57
C LYS A 122 -14.41 9.92 2.21
N ARG A 123 -15.21 10.32 1.23
CA ARG A 123 -14.71 10.77 -0.07
C ARG A 123 -13.80 11.98 0.13
N VAL A 124 -12.62 11.92 -0.46
CA VAL A 124 -11.63 13.01 -0.42
C VAL A 124 -11.99 14.11 -1.41
N GLU A 125 -11.54 15.34 -1.13
CA GLU A 125 -11.78 16.50 -1.99
C GLU A 125 -10.78 16.62 -3.16
N PHE A 126 -9.65 15.91 -3.13
CA PHE A 126 -8.66 16.01 -4.19
C PHE A 126 -9.10 15.33 -5.48
N ASP A 127 -8.69 15.89 -6.63
CA ASP A 127 -9.03 15.37 -7.95
C ASP A 127 -8.23 14.08 -8.26
N VAL A 128 -8.85 12.94 -7.96
CA VAL A 128 -8.34 11.59 -8.26
C VAL A 128 -8.03 11.41 -9.75
N LYS A 129 -8.84 12.00 -10.65
CA LYS A 129 -8.63 11.90 -12.09
C LYS A 129 -7.39 12.71 -12.51
N ALA A 130 -7.19 13.90 -11.95
CA ALA A 130 -5.97 14.68 -12.18
C ALA A 130 -4.71 13.98 -11.68
N ILE A 131 -4.76 13.35 -10.51
CA ILE A 131 -3.64 12.54 -9.99
C ILE A 131 -3.34 11.39 -10.94
N THR A 132 -4.37 10.71 -11.44
CA THR A 132 -4.22 9.60 -12.39
C THR A 132 -3.60 10.05 -13.70
N ARG A 133 -4.06 11.18 -14.27
CA ARG A 133 -3.45 11.79 -15.47
C ARG A 133 -1.98 12.14 -15.24
N ASN A 134 -1.65 12.82 -14.15
CA ASN A 134 -0.27 13.19 -13.82
C ASN A 134 0.64 11.94 -13.72
N LYS A 135 0.19 10.86 -13.08
CA LYS A 135 0.96 9.61 -13.03
C LYS A 135 1.20 9.02 -14.42
N LYS A 136 0.22 9.08 -15.32
CA LYS A 136 0.41 8.65 -16.72
C LYS A 136 1.42 9.52 -17.44
N ASP A 137 1.38 10.84 -17.24
CA ASP A 137 2.33 11.78 -17.85
C ASP A 137 3.77 11.51 -17.37
N ILE A 138 3.95 11.23 -16.06
CA ILE A 138 5.24 10.85 -15.49
C ILE A 138 5.77 9.56 -16.14
N ILE A 139 4.91 8.55 -16.31
CA ILE A 139 5.32 7.26 -16.91
C ILE A 139 5.72 7.41 -18.39
N ASN A 140 5.06 8.32 -19.11
CA ASN A 140 5.35 8.59 -20.52
C ASN A 140 6.51 9.57 -20.73
N SER A 141 7.02 10.19 -19.67
CA SER A 141 8.16 11.09 -19.72
C SER A 141 9.47 10.32 -19.88
N LEU A 142 10.40 10.88 -20.64
CA LEU A 142 11.80 10.42 -20.69
C LEU A 142 12.63 10.95 -19.51
N ASP A 143 12.17 12.02 -18.87
CA ASP A 143 12.84 12.64 -17.74
C ASP A 143 12.53 11.89 -16.45
N ILE A 144 13.56 11.62 -15.66
CA ILE A 144 13.41 11.04 -14.32
C ILE A 144 12.67 12.07 -13.44
N PRO A 145 11.53 11.73 -12.83
CA PRO A 145 10.81 12.67 -11.98
C PRO A 145 11.64 13.04 -10.76
N ASN A 146 11.39 14.25 -10.25
CA ASN A 146 11.97 14.70 -8.99
C ASN A 146 11.61 13.71 -7.86
N ARG A 147 12.55 13.48 -6.95
CA ARG A 147 12.31 12.61 -5.80
C ARG A 147 11.20 13.21 -4.93
N ALA A 148 10.21 12.37 -4.59
CA ALA A 148 9.07 12.77 -3.78
C ALA A 148 9.31 12.69 -2.26
N PHE A 149 10.42 12.07 -1.84
CA PHE A 149 10.70 11.80 -0.43
C PHE A 149 12.14 12.12 -0.09
N GLU A 150 12.32 12.77 1.05
CA GLU A 150 13.62 13.09 1.63
C GLU A 150 14.05 12.02 2.66
N PRO A 151 15.36 11.94 2.96
CA PRO A 151 15.86 11.06 3.99
C PRO A 151 15.35 11.47 5.38
N VAL A 152 15.25 10.50 6.27
CA VAL A 152 14.85 10.71 7.66
C VAL A 152 16.01 10.32 8.59
N PRO A 153 16.11 10.92 9.79
CA PRO A 153 17.15 10.55 10.74
C PRO A 153 17.13 9.07 11.13
N GLU A 154 18.31 8.45 11.25
CA GLU A 154 18.47 7.09 11.80
C GLU A 154 18.96 7.12 13.25
N GLY A 155 17.98 7.12 14.16
CA GLY A 155 18.22 7.16 15.60
C GLY A 155 18.93 8.45 16.03
N LYS A 156 19.89 8.32 16.96
CA LYS A 156 20.66 9.44 17.52
C LYS A 156 22.09 9.55 16.97
N SER A 157 22.40 8.80 15.93
CA SER A 157 23.76 8.68 15.38
C SER A 157 24.19 9.87 14.54
N GLY A 158 23.25 10.70 14.09
CA GLY A 158 23.45 11.71 13.05
C GLY A 158 23.38 11.15 11.62
N ASN A 159 23.20 9.83 11.46
CA ASN A 159 23.01 9.22 10.15
C ASN A 159 21.62 9.55 9.58
N MET A 160 21.53 9.53 8.25
CA MET A 160 20.28 9.67 7.52
C MET A 160 19.96 8.38 6.77
N LYS A 161 18.69 7.97 6.75
CA LYS A 161 18.19 6.77 6.07
C LYS A 161 17.05 7.08 5.12
N LEU A 162 16.76 6.13 4.23
CA LEU A 162 15.51 6.14 3.48
C LEU A 162 14.31 5.96 4.41
N GLY A 163 13.28 6.79 4.21
CA GLY A 163 11.95 6.56 4.76
C GLY A 163 11.31 5.29 4.17
N MET A 164 10.15 4.90 4.72
CA MET A 164 9.48 3.65 4.36
C MET A 164 9.23 3.57 2.84
N GLN A 165 8.70 4.63 2.24
CA GLN A 165 8.37 4.70 0.81
C GLN A 165 9.58 4.39 -0.10
N CYS A 166 10.72 5.04 0.15
CA CYS A 166 11.94 4.81 -0.64
C CYS A 166 12.64 3.49 -0.29
N SER A 167 12.57 3.02 0.95
CA SER A 167 13.23 1.78 1.38
C SER A 167 12.66 0.54 0.65
N TYR A 168 11.37 0.56 0.29
CA TYR A 168 10.72 -0.50 -0.49
C TYR A 168 10.77 -0.26 -2.01
N CYS A 169 11.24 0.90 -2.49
CA CYS A 169 11.32 1.21 -3.92
C CYS A 169 12.47 0.46 -4.61
N ASN A 170 12.18 -0.27 -5.70
CA ASN A 170 13.21 -1.00 -6.46
C ASN A 170 14.23 -0.09 -7.13
N MET A 171 13.88 1.18 -7.40
CA MET A 171 14.75 2.17 -8.02
C MET A 171 15.57 2.99 -7.00
N LYS A 172 15.56 2.62 -5.72
CA LYS A 172 16.23 3.39 -4.66
C LYS A 172 17.71 3.70 -4.94
N TYR A 173 18.46 2.78 -5.54
CA TYR A 173 19.87 3.00 -5.89
C TYR A 173 20.07 3.92 -7.10
N ALA A 174 19.07 4.04 -7.99
CA ALA A 174 19.09 5.03 -9.04
C ALA A 174 18.83 6.43 -8.47
N CYS A 175 17.89 6.54 -7.52
CA CYS A 175 17.58 7.80 -6.83
C CYS A 175 18.67 8.23 -5.85
N TRP A 176 19.42 7.27 -5.28
CA TRP A 176 20.43 7.49 -4.24
C TRP A 176 21.73 6.78 -4.62
N PRO A 177 22.59 7.39 -5.47
CA PRO A 177 23.78 6.71 -6.00
C PRO A 177 24.81 6.30 -4.95
N LYS A 178 24.84 6.98 -3.79
CA LYS A 178 25.76 6.71 -2.67
C LYS A 178 25.11 5.89 -1.53
N LEU A 179 23.96 5.26 -1.79
CA LEU A 179 23.21 4.52 -0.78
C LEU A 179 23.98 3.31 -0.27
N ARG A 180 24.13 3.20 1.05
CA ARG A 180 24.78 2.07 1.74
C ARG A 180 23.74 1.23 2.47
N THR A 181 23.92 -0.09 2.51
CA THR A 181 22.94 -1.02 3.09
C THR A 181 23.53 -1.81 4.24
N PHE A 182 22.92 -1.69 5.42
CA PHE A 182 23.35 -2.32 6.66
C PHE A 182 22.29 -3.30 7.17
N ILE A 183 22.70 -4.48 7.63
CA ILE A 183 21.78 -5.54 8.04
C ILE A 183 21.62 -5.56 9.55
N TYR A 184 20.52 -4.99 10.03
CA TYR A 184 20.13 -5.02 11.43
C TYR A 184 19.25 -6.24 11.71
N SER A 185 19.04 -6.55 13.00
CA SER A 185 18.11 -7.62 13.42
C SER A 185 16.67 -7.36 12.97
N SER A 186 16.28 -6.10 12.78
CA SER A 186 14.98 -5.68 12.25
C SER A 186 14.89 -5.73 10.72
N GLY A 187 15.98 -6.07 10.03
CA GLY A 187 16.08 -6.08 8.58
C GLY A 187 17.04 -5.03 8.01
N PRO A 188 17.09 -4.90 6.67
CA PRO A 188 18.01 -3.99 6.01
C PRO A 188 17.63 -2.52 6.24
N VAL A 189 18.63 -1.70 6.57
CA VAL A 189 18.52 -0.24 6.67
C VAL A 189 19.40 0.39 5.59
N TYR A 190 18.82 1.32 4.85
CA TYR A 190 19.45 1.98 3.71
C TYR A 190 19.87 3.40 4.10
N LEU A 191 21.16 3.63 4.32
CA LEU A 191 21.71 4.91 4.75
C LEU A 191 22.11 5.77 3.56
N THR A 192 21.60 7.00 3.52
CA THR A 192 21.96 8.01 2.52
C THR A 192 23.18 8.83 2.96
N GLU A 193 23.34 9.02 4.27
CA GLU A 193 24.48 9.70 4.88
C GLU A 193 24.92 8.92 6.12
N VAL A 194 26.23 8.63 6.20
CA VAL A 194 26.83 7.87 7.31
C VAL A 194 27.84 8.75 8.03
N TYR A 195 27.43 9.33 9.15
CA TYR A 195 28.29 10.08 10.06
C TYR A 195 28.99 9.16 11.06
N LYS A 196 28.25 8.18 11.60
CA LYS A 196 28.78 7.12 12.47
C LYS A 196 28.47 5.76 11.85
N GLU A 197 29.52 5.02 11.50
CA GLU A 197 29.35 3.71 10.88
C GLU A 197 28.65 2.72 11.82
N PRO A 198 27.58 2.04 11.36
CA PRO A 198 26.93 0.98 12.12
C PRO A 198 27.86 -0.20 12.40
N SER A 199 27.79 -0.77 13.60
CA SER A 199 28.51 -1.99 13.97
C SER A 199 27.73 -3.26 13.57
N VAL A 200 27.22 -3.29 12.34
CA VAL A 200 26.49 -4.44 11.75
C VAL A 200 27.01 -4.70 10.33
N PRO A 201 26.81 -5.89 9.75
CA PRO A 201 27.28 -6.19 8.41
C PRO A 201 26.73 -5.20 7.38
N GLU A 202 27.62 -4.66 6.54
CA GLU A 202 27.27 -3.93 5.33
C GLU A 202 27.22 -4.90 4.16
N VAL A 203 26.20 -4.77 3.31
CA VAL A 203 26.06 -5.58 2.09
C VAL A 203 26.31 -4.69 0.88
N GLN A 204 27.21 -5.13 0.01
CA GLN A 204 27.54 -4.41 -1.22
C GLN A 204 26.40 -4.52 -2.24
N ARG A 205 26.23 -3.48 -3.06
CA ARG A 205 25.13 -3.40 -4.04
C ARG A 205 25.12 -4.63 -4.97
N GLU A 206 26.28 -5.10 -5.39
CA GLU A 206 26.43 -6.23 -6.30
C GLU A 206 25.98 -7.57 -5.69
N GLU A 207 25.98 -7.69 -4.37
CA GLU A 207 25.56 -8.90 -3.66
C GLU A 207 24.05 -8.99 -3.47
N ILE A 208 23.36 -7.84 -3.45
CA ILE A 208 21.90 -7.77 -3.28
C ILE A 208 21.15 -8.27 -4.54
N PHE A 209 21.77 -8.16 -5.72
CA PHE A 209 21.17 -8.57 -7.00
C PHE A 209 21.60 -9.97 -7.48
N LYS A 210 22.48 -10.68 -6.77
CA LYS A 210 22.90 -12.03 -7.18
C LYS A 210 21.79 -13.09 -7.08
N ASP A 211 20.73 -12.80 -6.33
CA ASP A 211 19.60 -13.71 -6.09
C ASP A 211 18.25 -13.17 -6.60
N VAL A 212 18.25 -12.24 -7.57
CA VAL A 212 17.04 -11.70 -8.21
C VAL A 212 16.80 -12.35 -9.56
#